data_AF-A0A160TQY7-F1
#
_entry.id   AF-A0A160TQY7-F1
#
_cell.length_a   1.000
_cell.length_b   1.000
_cell.length_c   1.000
_cell.angle_alpha   90.00
_cell.angle_beta   90.00
_cell.angle_gamma   90.00
#
_symmetry.space_group_name_H-M   'P 1'
#
loop_
_entity.id
_entity.type
_entity.pdbx_description
1 polymer ?
#
loop_
_entity_poly.entity_id
_entity_poly.type
_entity_poly.pdbx_seq_one_letter_code
_entity_poly.pdbx_strand_id
1 'polypeptide(L)' 'MMNEKWDFDVLEDLCVVMEDASICGLGQAAPNPLRCVMKYFPEEVGIA' A
#
# COMPACT_ATOMS: atom_id res chain seq x y z
N MET A 1 -6.58 -8.36 -17.58
CA MET A 1 -6.25 -7.54 -16.41
C MET A 1 -5.12 -6.64 -16.85
N MET A 2 -5.36 -5.33 -16.82
CA MET A 2 -4.40 -4.32 -17.27
C MET A 2 -3.18 -4.42 -16.36
N ASN A 3 -2.00 -4.55 -16.96
CA ASN A 3 -0.73 -4.66 -16.24
C ASN A 3 -0.39 -3.25 -15.72
N GLU A 4 -1.15 -2.80 -14.72
CA GLU A 4 -1.04 -1.47 -14.13
C GLU A 4 0.13 -1.52 -13.17
N LYS A 5 1.26 -0.95 -13.59
CA LYS A 5 2.34 -0.56 -12.70
C LYS A 5 1.77 0.26 -11.56
N TRP A 6 1.91 -0.22 -10.33
CA TRP A 6 1.48 0.52 -9.16
C TRP A 6 2.37 1.75 -8.98
N ASP A 7 1.77 2.83 -8.47
CA ASP A 7 2.51 4.02 -8.08
C ASP A 7 2.88 3.89 -6.60
N PHE A 8 4.14 3.55 -6.32
CA PHE A 8 4.61 3.34 -4.96
C PHE A 8 4.44 4.59 -4.09
N ASP A 9 4.80 5.77 -4.61
CA ASP A 9 4.80 7.00 -3.83
C ASP A 9 3.38 7.40 -3.45
N VAL A 10 2.43 7.29 -4.40
CA VAL A 10 1.01 7.58 -4.14
C VAL A 10 0.39 6.57 -3.17
N LEU A 11 0.72 5.28 -3.31
CA LEU A 11 0.19 4.25 -2.42
C LEU A 11 0.78 4.35 -1.00
N GLU A 12 2.05 4.72 -0.86
CA GLU A 12 2.66 4.90 0.46
C GLU A 12 2.11 6.16 1.15
N ASP A 13 1.89 7.26 0.41
CA ASP A 13 1.21 8.45 0.96
C ASP A 13 -0.20 8.10 1.46
N LEU A 14 -0.95 7.31 0.68
CA LEU A 14 -2.26 6.79 1.12
C LEU A 14 -2.13 5.91 2.37
N CYS A 15 -1.11 5.04 2.46
CA CYS A 15 -0.87 4.22 3.66
C CYS A 15 -0.68 5.10 4.91
N VAL A 16 0.08 6.19 4.79
CA VAL A 16 0.29 7.16 5.89
C VAL A 16 -1.04 7.79 6.29
N VAL A 17 -1.84 8.26 5.33
CA VAL A 17 -3.17 8.84 5.63
C VAL A 17 -4.09 7.83 6.30
N MET A 18 -4.09 6.57 5.85
CA MET A 18 -4.88 5.51 6.46
C MET A 18 -4.47 5.23 7.91
N GLU A 19 -3.17 5.26 8.21
CA GLU A 19 -2.63 5.06 9.55
C GLU A 19 -2.94 6.23 10.48
N ASP A 20 -2.75 7.47 10.02
CA ASP A 20 -2.88 8.68 10.84
C ASP A 20 -4.33 9.15 11.02
N ALA A 21 -5.17 9.05 9.99
CA ALA A 21 -6.52 9.62 10.01
C ALA A 21 -7.60 8.66 10.52
N SER A 22 -7.29 7.37 10.66
CA SER A 22 -8.26 6.37 11.09
C SER A 22 -8.48 6.38 12.59
N ILE A 23 -9.72 6.59 13.01
CA ILE A 23 -10.13 6.57 14.43
C ILE A 23 -10.28 5.15 15.02
N CYS A 24 -10.17 4.12 14.20
CA CYS A 24 -10.27 2.72 14.62
C CYS A 24 -9.03 1.93 14.18
N GLY A 25 -8.69 0.89 14.95
CA GLY A 25 -7.49 0.08 14.68
C GLY A 25 -7.54 -0.70 13.36
N LEU A 26 -8.73 -0.93 12.79
CA LEU A 26 -8.84 -1.56 11.48
C LEU A 26 -8.23 -0.68 10.38
N GLY A 27 -8.54 0.62 10.37
CA GLY A 27 -7.99 1.54 9.38
C GLY A 27 -6.48 1.70 9.54
N GLN A 28 -5.98 1.68 10.77
CA GLN A 28 -4.54 1.72 11.07
C GLN A 28 -3.80 0.45 10.60
N ALA A 29 -4.44 -0.72 10.69
CA ALA A 29 -3.83 -1.98 10.28
C ALA A 29 -4.04 -2.33 8.80
N ALA A 30 -5.01 -1.69 8.13
CA ALA A 30 -5.33 -1.90 6.72
C ALA A 30 -4.16 -1.70 5.73
N PRO A 31 -3.20 -0.77 5.93
CA PRO A 31 -2.04 -0.66 5.01
C PRO A 31 -1.01 -1.79 5.16
N ASN A 32 -1.07 -2.61 6.21
CA ASN A 32 -0.06 -3.65 6.46
C ASN A 32 0.04 -4.69 5.32
N PRO A 33 -1.06 -5.30 4.83
CA PRO A 33 -0.97 -6.24 3.70
C PRO A 33 -0.46 -5.57 2.41
N LEU A 34 -0.83 -4.31 2.16
CA LEU A 34 -0.39 -3.56 0.99
C LEU A 34 1.12 -3.32 1.03
N ARG A 35 1.66 -2.82 2.15
CA ARG A 35 3.10 -2.66 2.37
C ARG A 35 3.85 -3.99 2.29
N CYS A 36 3.27 -5.09 2.78
CA CYS A 36 3.85 -6.43 2.62
C CYS A 36 3.98 -6.81 1.15
N VAL A 37 2.96 -6.58 0.32
CA VAL A 37 3.02 -6.85 -1.12
C VAL A 37 4.10 -6.00 -1.78
N MET A 38 4.11 -4.70 -1.54
CA MET A 38 5.11 -3.79 -2.13
C MET A 38 6.54 -4.13 -1.69
N LYS A 39 6.73 -4.59 -0.45
CA LYS A 39 8.05 -4.95 0.11
C LYS A 39 8.56 -6.30 -0.35
N TYR A 40 7.70 -7.32 -0.39
CA TYR A 40 8.11 -8.71 -0.59
C TYR A 40 7.84 -9.21 -2.02
N PHE A 41 6.97 -8.54 -2.78
CA PHE A 41 6.57 -8.91 -4.14
C PHE A 41 6.57 -7.69 -5.10
N PRO A 42 7.63 -6.86 -5.15
CA PRO A 42 7.64 -5.63 -5.95
C PRO A 42 7.51 -5.88 -7.46
N GLU A 43 7.99 -7.02 -7.97
CA GLU A 43 7.89 -7.40 -9.38
C GLU A 43 6.43 -7.66 -9.81
N GLU A 44 5.62 -8.26 -8.93
CA GLU A 44 4.20 -8.60 -9.19
C GLU A 44 3.31 -7.36 -9.36
N VAL A 45 3.76 -6.22 -8.81
CA VAL A 45 3.06 -4.93 -8.87
C VAL A 45 3.80 -3.88 -9.70
N GLY A 46 4.90 -4.28 -10.36
CA GLY A 46 5.63 -3.45 -11.30
C GLY A 46 6.42 -2.28 -10.68
N ILE A 47 6.80 -2.36 -9.40
CA ILE A 47 7.55 -1.31 -8.68
C ILE A 47 9.02 -1.68 -8.38
N ALA A 48 9.49 -2.80 -8.94
CA ALA A 48 10.89 -3.22 -8.89
C ALA A 48 11.80 -2.36 -9.79
#